data_AF-A0A7K1G8B0-F1
#
_entry.id   AF-A0A7K1G8B0-F1
#
_cell.length_a   1.000
_cell.length_b   1.000
_cell.length_c   1.000
_cell.angle_alpha   90.00
_cell.angle_beta   90.00
_cell.angle_gamma   90.00
#
_symmetry.space_group_name_H-M   'P 1'
#
loop_
_entity.id
_entity.type
_entity.pdbx_description
1 polymer ?
#
loop_
_entity_poly.entity_id
_entity_poly.type
_entity_poly.pdbx_seq_one_letter_code
_entity_poly.pdbx_strand_id
1 'polypeptide(L)'
;MIHRFKITIVIFFLVLIYPNLFAQEKKELDNVKTKMELFSSKTGTITKFTDTKLPNLKTAYSIAETKIRKISSGAISVYFYQITKEGKYGSTTASIEYNDLIELIKALKALQPETDKDVALNPDYLENKFVTVDGFQIGYYVSGGKANWYIKLEKGGSDNTLFLNNGDLIETAFNEAKIKIEELKK
;
A
#
# COMPACT_ATOMS: atom_id res chain seq x y z
N MET A 1 -5.84 -56.20 -26.45
CA MET A 1 -5.80 -54.82 -27.00
C MET A 1 -6.64 -53.82 -26.17
N ILE A 2 -7.88 -54.17 -25.79
CA ILE A 2 -8.80 -53.31 -25.00
C ILE A 2 -8.26 -52.91 -23.61
N HIS A 3 -7.52 -53.79 -22.92
CA HIS A 3 -6.99 -53.51 -21.58
C HIS A 3 -5.86 -52.47 -21.57
N ARG A 4 -4.99 -52.45 -22.60
CA ARG A 4 -3.91 -51.46 -22.71
C ARG A 4 -4.45 -50.07 -23.03
N PHE A 5 -5.53 -49.99 -23.81
CA PHE A 5 -6.20 -48.73 -24.14
C PHE A 5 -6.86 -48.07 -22.91
N LYS A 6 -7.42 -48.88 -22.00
CA LYS A 6 -8.01 -48.39 -20.72
C LYS A 6 -6.94 -47.81 -19.78
N ILE A 7 -5.76 -48.44 -19.69
CA ILE A 7 -4.65 -47.94 -18.85
C ILE A 7 -4.11 -46.62 -19.39
N THR A 8 -3.99 -46.47 -20.71
CA THR A 8 -3.51 -45.22 -21.33
C THR A 8 -4.48 -44.05 -21.09
N ILE A 9 -5.80 -44.29 -21.11
CA ILE A 9 -6.81 -43.26 -20.82
C ILE A 9 -6.76 -42.81 -19.35
N VAL A 10 -6.52 -43.73 -18.42
CA VAL A 10 -6.39 -43.41 -16.98
C VAL A 10 -5.14 -42.59 -16.70
N ILE A 11 -4.02 -42.89 -17.37
CA ILE A 11 -2.76 -42.12 -17.24
C ILE A 11 -2.94 -40.71 -17.83
N PHE A 12 -3.65 -40.56 -18.95
CA PHE A 12 -3.91 -39.26 -19.57
C PHE A 12 -4.79 -38.35 -18.69
N PHE A 13 -5.78 -38.92 -17.98
CA PHE A 13 -6.59 -38.16 -17.01
C PHE A 13 -5.82 -37.73 -15.76
N LEU A 14 -4.85 -38.52 -15.31
CA LEU A 14 -4.00 -38.19 -14.15
C LEU A 14 -3.03 -37.03 -14.42
N VAL A 15 -2.57 -36.85 -15.67
CA VAL A 15 -1.66 -35.75 -16.04
C VAL A 15 -2.38 -34.40 -16.10
N LEU A 16 -3.70 -34.37 -16.35
CA LEU A 16 -4.48 -33.13 -16.45
C LEU A 16 -4.82 -32.48 -15.10
N ILE A 17 -4.54 -33.14 -13.97
CA ILE A 17 -4.86 -32.64 -12.62
C ILE A 17 -3.72 -31.78 -12.03
N TYR A 18 -2.51 -31.85 -12.61
CA TYR A 18 -1.31 -31.20 -12.05
C TYR A 18 -1.17 -29.67 -12.22
N PRO A 19 -1.78 -28.95 -13.19
CA PRO A 19 -1.46 -27.54 -13.35
C PRO A 19 -2.14 -26.58 -12.35
N ASN A 20 -2.96 -27.07 -11.41
CA ASN A 20 -3.66 -26.19 -10.45
C ASN A 20 -2.83 -25.78 -9.21
N LEU A 21 -1.64 -26.36 -9.00
CA LEU A 21 -0.84 -26.10 -7.81
C LEU A 21 -0.05 -24.77 -7.84
N PHE A 22 0.12 -24.14 -9.01
CA PHE A 22 0.94 -22.92 -9.15
C PHE A 22 0.16 -21.60 -9.13
N ALA A 23 -1.15 -21.63 -8.82
CA ALA A 23 -2.00 -20.42 -8.84
C ALA A 23 -2.23 -19.77 -7.46
N GLN A 24 -1.60 -20.26 -6.38
CA GLN A 24 -2.05 -19.96 -5.01
C GLN A 24 -1.14 -19.04 -4.18
N GLU A 25 0.03 -18.61 -4.68
CA GLU A 25 0.95 -17.75 -3.92
C GLU A 25 0.45 -16.31 -3.72
N LYS A 26 -0.48 -15.83 -4.55
CA LYS A 26 -0.93 -14.43 -4.48
C LYS A 26 -1.89 -14.12 -3.31
N LYS A 27 -2.44 -15.14 -2.63
CA LYS A 27 -3.55 -14.97 -1.68
C LYS A 27 -3.15 -14.61 -0.24
N GLU A 28 -1.91 -14.84 0.18
CA GLU A 28 -1.58 -14.68 1.61
C GLU A 28 -1.50 -13.21 2.06
N LEU A 29 -0.92 -12.31 1.25
CA LEU A 29 -0.88 -10.87 1.57
C LEU A 29 -2.26 -10.18 1.42
N ASP A 30 -3.09 -10.61 0.47
CA ASP A 30 -4.41 -10.02 0.22
C ASP A 30 -5.43 -10.31 1.34
N ASN A 31 -5.17 -11.31 2.19
CA ASN A 31 -6.06 -11.69 3.30
C ASN A 31 -5.84 -10.89 4.60
N VAL A 32 -4.74 -10.14 4.73
CA VAL A 32 -4.50 -9.31 5.92
C VAL A 32 -5.47 -8.13 5.88
N LYS A 33 -6.44 -8.07 6.80
CA LYS A 33 -7.37 -6.94 6.87
C LYS A 33 -6.65 -5.67 7.30
N THR A 34 -6.90 -4.56 6.60
CA THR A 34 -6.35 -3.25 6.99
C THR A 34 -6.97 -2.77 8.30
N LYS A 35 -6.32 -1.85 9.01
CA LYS A 35 -6.89 -1.26 10.23
C LYS A 35 -8.24 -0.59 9.96
N MET A 36 -8.41 0.02 8.78
CA MET A 36 -9.68 0.61 8.35
C MET A 36 -10.78 -0.45 8.15
N GLU A 37 -10.48 -1.55 7.48
CA GLU A 37 -11.42 -2.67 7.27
C GLU A 37 -11.83 -3.29 8.61
N LEU A 38 -10.87 -3.50 9.52
CA LEU A 38 -11.14 -4.02 10.87
C LEU A 38 -12.05 -3.10 11.67
N PHE A 39 -11.84 -1.78 11.58
CA PHE A 39 -12.68 -0.81 12.29
C PHE A 39 -14.08 -0.70 11.70
N SER A 40 -14.19 -0.66 10.36
CA SER A 40 -15.46 -0.43 9.66
C SER A 40 -16.37 -1.65 9.58
N SER A 41 -15.84 -2.87 9.76
CA SER A 41 -16.59 -4.13 9.68
C SER A 41 -17.30 -4.56 10.98
N LYS A 42 -17.32 -3.69 12.01
CA LYS A 42 -18.02 -3.97 13.27
C LYS A 42 -19.54 -4.05 13.05
N THR A 43 -20.11 -5.21 13.35
CA THR A 43 -21.56 -5.47 13.23
C THR A 43 -22.35 -4.88 14.38
N GLY A 44 -23.63 -4.55 14.16
CA GLY A 44 -24.54 -4.08 15.21
C GLY A 44 -24.37 -2.60 15.59
N THR A 45 -23.56 -1.84 14.85
CA THR A 45 -23.39 -0.38 15.03
C THR A 45 -23.61 0.36 13.72
N ILE A 46 -24.17 1.57 13.78
CA ILE A 46 -24.21 2.47 12.62
C ILE A 46 -22.82 3.06 12.43
N THR A 47 -22.23 2.83 11.26
CA THR A 47 -20.93 3.39 10.86
C THR A 47 -21.16 4.59 9.94
N LYS A 48 -20.56 5.74 10.28
CA LYS A 48 -20.58 6.97 9.47
C LYS A 48 -19.18 7.27 8.94
N PHE A 49 -19.10 7.57 7.66
CA PHE A 49 -17.87 8.04 7.01
C PHE A 49 -18.00 9.55 6.72
N THR A 50 -16.98 10.32 7.10
CA THR A 50 -16.88 11.75 6.79
C THR A 50 -15.53 12.01 6.15
N ASP A 51 -15.54 12.53 4.92
CA ASP A 51 -14.33 12.82 4.16
C ASP A 51 -14.02 14.32 4.20
N THR A 52 -12.76 14.67 4.43
CA THR A 52 -12.22 16.05 4.33
C THR A 52 -11.12 16.05 3.29
N LYS A 53 -11.32 16.75 2.18
CA LYS A 53 -10.33 16.82 1.09
C LYS A 53 -9.04 17.51 1.55
N LEU A 54 -7.92 17.04 1.03
CA LEU A 54 -6.59 17.63 1.17
C LEU A 54 -6.02 17.98 -0.22
N PRO A 55 -4.94 18.78 -0.29
CA PRO A 55 -4.21 18.96 -1.54
C PRO A 55 -3.79 17.61 -2.15
N ASN A 56 -3.84 17.52 -3.47
CA ASN A 56 -3.41 16.30 -4.15
C ASN A 56 -1.89 16.11 -4.04
N LEU A 57 -1.45 14.86 -3.91
CA LEU A 57 -0.05 14.49 -3.92
C LEU A 57 0.45 14.42 -5.36
N LYS A 58 1.34 15.34 -5.74
CA LYS A 58 1.99 15.33 -7.05
C LYS A 58 3.07 14.24 -7.06
N THR A 59 2.96 13.33 -8.02
CA THR A 59 3.91 12.23 -8.21
C THR A 59 4.62 12.39 -9.56
N ALA A 60 5.66 11.60 -9.81
CA ALA A 60 6.47 11.72 -11.02
C ALA A 60 5.65 11.50 -12.32
N TYR A 61 4.65 10.60 -12.27
CA TYR A 61 3.90 10.16 -13.46
C TYR A 61 2.40 10.41 -13.37
N SER A 62 1.90 10.87 -12.23
CA SER A 62 0.46 11.02 -11.98
C SER A 62 0.16 12.00 -10.84
N ILE A 63 -1.12 12.23 -10.58
CA ILE A 63 -1.59 12.96 -9.40
C ILE A 63 -2.39 11.97 -8.57
N ALA A 64 -2.04 11.83 -7.29
CA ALA A 64 -2.80 11.02 -6.35
C ALA A 64 -3.73 11.94 -5.54
N GLU A 65 -5.01 11.57 -5.45
CA GLU A 65 -5.96 12.29 -4.60
C GLU A 65 -5.69 11.97 -3.14
N THR A 66 -5.83 12.97 -2.27
CA THR A 66 -5.62 12.76 -0.84
C THR A 66 -6.73 13.37 0.00
N LYS A 67 -7.04 12.75 1.13
CA LYS A 67 -8.09 13.20 2.06
C LYS A 67 -7.90 12.62 3.45
N ILE A 68 -8.52 13.24 4.43
CA ILE A 68 -8.77 12.62 5.73
C ILE A 68 -10.15 11.96 5.71
N ARG A 69 -10.21 10.68 6.05
CA ARG A 69 -11.47 9.95 6.29
C ARG A 69 -11.63 9.72 7.79
N LYS A 70 -12.65 10.34 8.38
CA LYS A 70 -13.13 10.01 9.72
C LYS A 70 -14.17 8.90 9.62
N ILE A 71 -14.00 7.86 10.43
CA ILE A 71 -14.99 6.79 10.59
C ILE A 71 -15.51 6.86 12.02
N SER A 72 -16.81 7.04 12.18
CA SER A 72 -17.50 7.03 13.47
C SER A 72 -18.35 5.78 13.60
N SER A 73 -18.18 5.02 14.68
CA SER A 73 -19.00 3.85 15.03
C SER A 73 -19.41 3.98 16.50
N GLY A 74 -20.69 4.25 16.73
CA GLY A 74 -21.18 4.63 18.06
C GLY A 74 -20.50 5.91 18.56
N ALA A 75 -19.93 5.85 19.77
CA ALA A 75 -19.20 6.98 20.38
C ALA A 75 -17.72 7.08 19.94
N ILE A 76 -17.20 6.10 19.22
CA ILE A 76 -15.78 6.03 18.86
C ILE A 76 -15.59 6.59 17.46
N SER A 77 -14.57 7.44 17.28
CA SER A 77 -14.14 7.90 15.97
C SER A 77 -12.66 7.63 15.74
N VAL A 78 -12.32 7.18 14.54
CA VAL A 78 -10.95 6.96 14.09
C VAL A 78 -10.73 7.75 12.79
N TYR A 79 -9.49 8.19 12.57
CA TYR A 79 -9.12 9.04 11.44
C TYR A 79 -8.05 8.34 10.61
N PHE A 80 -8.24 8.35 9.31
CA PHE A 80 -7.33 7.75 8.34
C PHE A 80 -6.92 8.81 7.33
N TYR A 81 -5.63 8.89 7.03
CA TYR A 81 -5.15 9.59 5.84
C TYR A 81 -5.26 8.64 4.65
N GLN A 82 -6.00 9.06 3.63
CA GLN A 82 -6.19 8.26 2.42
C GLN A 82 -5.45 8.86 1.25
N ILE A 83 -4.77 7.99 0.50
CA ILE A 83 -4.11 8.30 -0.76
C ILE A 83 -4.73 7.40 -1.82
N THR A 84 -5.36 7.99 -2.81
CA THR A 84 -5.98 7.28 -3.93
C THR A 84 -5.17 7.52 -5.19
N LYS A 85 -4.74 6.42 -5.82
CA LYS A 85 -4.18 6.42 -7.15
C LYS A 85 -5.23 5.92 -8.14
N GLU A 86 -5.54 6.73 -9.14
CA GLU A 86 -6.37 6.30 -10.26
C GLU A 86 -5.57 5.39 -11.19
N GLY A 87 -6.09 4.20 -11.46
CA GLY A 87 -5.53 3.23 -12.41
C GLY A 87 -6.48 3.01 -13.59
N LYS A 88 -5.96 2.42 -14.67
CA LYS A 88 -6.73 2.16 -15.91
C LYS A 88 -8.00 1.32 -15.69
N TYR A 89 -7.98 0.42 -14.70
CA TYR A 89 -9.06 -0.54 -14.42
C TYR A 89 -9.75 -0.31 -13.07
N GLY A 90 -9.45 0.80 -12.40
CA GLY A 90 -9.96 1.12 -11.08
C GLY A 90 -8.91 1.84 -10.23
N SER A 91 -9.39 2.48 -9.17
CA SER A 91 -8.58 3.23 -8.24
C SER A 91 -8.08 2.32 -7.11
N THR A 92 -6.83 2.52 -6.68
CA THR A 92 -6.27 1.88 -5.48
C THR A 92 -6.17 2.92 -4.38
N THR A 93 -6.64 2.60 -3.17
CA THR A 93 -6.64 3.55 -2.04
C THR A 93 -5.95 2.93 -0.84
N ALA A 94 -4.89 3.59 -0.36
CA ALA A 94 -4.33 3.34 0.96
C ALA A 94 -5.09 4.11 2.04
N SER A 95 -5.17 3.58 3.25
CA SER A 95 -5.88 4.12 4.41
C SER A 95 -5.03 4.01 5.67
N ILE A 96 -4.20 5.02 5.89
CA ILE A 96 -3.18 5.06 6.92
C ILE A 96 -3.80 5.57 8.22
N GLU A 97 -3.78 4.76 9.29
CA GLU A 97 -4.26 5.17 10.61
C GLU A 97 -3.35 6.25 11.20
N TYR A 98 -3.89 7.12 12.05
CA TYR A 98 -3.15 8.27 12.60
C TYR A 98 -1.82 7.91 13.29
N ASN A 99 -1.74 6.81 14.04
CA ASN A 99 -0.47 6.41 14.66
C ASN A 99 0.52 5.87 13.63
N ASP A 100 0.05 5.12 12.62
CA ASP A 100 0.90 4.68 11.51
C ASP A 100 1.44 5.88 10.72
N LEU A 101 0.63 6.92 10.54
CA LEU A 101 1.08 8.17 9.91
C LEU A 101 2.22 8.82 10.69
N ILE A 102 2.18 8.80 12.03
CA ILE A 102 3.26 9.31 12.88
C ILE A 102 4.53 8.45 12.72
N GLU A 103 4.39 7.12 12.68
CA GLU A 103 5.52 6.22 12.47
C GLU A 103 6.15 6.40 11.09
N LEU A 104 5.34 6.57 10.05
CA LEU A 104 5.78 6.86 8.69
C LEU A 104 6.56 8.19 8.62
N ILE A 105 6.10 9.25 9.29
CA ILE A 105 6.84 10.52 9.37
C ILE A 105 8.19 10.32 10.06
N LYS A 106 8.26 9.51 11.13
CA LYS A 106 9.53 9.19 11.79
C LYS A 106 10.46 8.39 10.87
N ALA A 107 9.93 7.43 10.13
CA ALA A 107 10.69 6.64 9.17
C ALA A 107 11.25 7.50 8.03
N LEU A 108 10.48 8.45 7.48
CA LEU A 108 10.98 9.40 6.47
C LEU A 108 12.19 10.18 6.97
N LYS A 109 12.12 10.70 8.20
CA LYS A 109 13.23 11.44 8.84
C LYS A 109 14.48 10.58 9.06
N ALA A 110 14.31 9.27 9.21
CA ALA A 110 15.44 8.34 9.30
C ALA A 110 16.01 7.96 7.92
N LEU A 111 15.18 7.92 6.88
CA LEU A 111 15.54 7.51 5.52
C LEU A 111 16.20 8.64 4.72
N GLN A 112 15.69 9.87 4.81
CA GLN A 112 16.20 11.01 4.02
C GLN A 112 17.72 11.22 4.19
N PRO A 113 18.33 11.22 5.40
CA PRO A 113 19.77 11.45 5.56
C PRO A 113 20.66 10.34 5.00
N GLU A 114 20.12 9.13 4.80
CA GLU A 114 20.86 8.00 4.24
C GLU A 114 20.90 8.03 2.70
N THR A 115 20.00 8.78 2.07
CA THR A 115 19.82 8.78 0.62
C THR A 115 21.10 9.16 -0.14
N ASP A 116 21.73 10.28 0.25
CA ASP A 116 22.95 10.75 -0.43
C ASP A 116 24.14 9.82 -0.18
N LYS A 117 24.20 9.22 1.01
CA LYS A 117 25.25 8.24 1.35
C LYS A 117 25.12 7.01 0.48
N ASP A 118 23.91 6.48 0.34
CA ASP A 118 23.64 5.29 -0.47
C ASP A 118 23.85 5.54 -1.96
N VAL A 119 23.52 6.74 -2.45
CA VAL A 119 23.85 7.15 -3.82
C VAL A 119 25.36 7.17 -4.03
N ALA A 120 26.13 7.69 -3.07
CA ALA A 120 27.59 7.77 -3.16
C ALA A 120 28.28 6.39 -3.13
N LEU A 121 27.64 5.36 -2.55
CA LEU A 121 28.13 3.98 -2.63
C LEU A 121 28.10 3.41 -4.06
N ASN A 122 27.34 4.03 -4.97
CA ASN A 122 27.15 3.62 -6.35
C ASN A 122 26.85 2.10 -6.51
N PRO A 123 25.84 1.57 -5.80
CA PRO A 123 25.45 0.17 -5.94
C PRO A 123 24.77 -0.08 -7.29
N ASP A 124 24.79 -1.33 -7.77
CA ASP A 124 23.96 -1.75 -8.89
C ASP A 124 22.47 -1.61 -8.54
N TYR A 125 22.12 -1.97 -7.30
CA TYR A 125 20.80 -1.77 -6.71
C TYR A 125 20.90 -1.74 -5.18
N LEU A 126 20.17 -0.82 -4.55
CA LEU A 126 19.96 -0.78 -3.10
C LEU A 126 18.56 -0.24 -2.83
N GLU A 127 17.84 -0.80 -1.87
CA GLU A 127 16.49 -0.35 -1.51
C GLU A 127 16.36 -0.23 0.00
N ASN A 128 15.96 0.96 0.47
CA ASN A 128 15.57 1.18 1.85
C ASN A 128 14.08 1.47 1.92
N LYS A 129 13.38 0.78 2.82
CA LYS A 129 11.94 0.97 3.01
C LYS A 129 11.49 0.75 4.44
N PHE A 130 10.39 1.40 4.76
CA PHE A 130 9.60 1.14 5.94
C PHE A 130 8.24 0.58 5.51
N VAL A 131 7.77 -0.44 6.23
CA VAL A 131 6.52 -1.16 5.93
C VAL A 131 5.65 -1.18 7.17
N THR A 132 4.41 -0.74 7.05
CA THR A 132 3.41 -0.80 8.12
C THR A 132 2.83 -2.21 8.24
N VAL A 133 2.10 -2.48 9.33
CA VAL A 133 1.47 -3.79 9.58
C VAL A 133 0.46 -4.19 8.50
N ASP A 134 -0.23 -3.23 7.88
CA ASP A 134 -1.18 -3.43 6.78
C ASP A 134 -0.54 -3.42 5.39
N GLY A 135 0.79 -3.30 5.30
CA GLY A 135 1.56 -3.48 4.07
C GLY A 135 1.76 -2.22 3.24
N PHE A 136 1.36 -1.05 3.75
CA PHE A 136 1.73 0.24 3.16
C PHE A 136 3.24 0.44 3.26
N GLN A 137 3.88 0.91 2.18
CA GLN A 137 5.33 1.07 2.13
C GLN A 137 5.72 2.46 1.70
N ILE A 138 6.79 2.96 2.30
CA ILE A 138 7.52 4.16 1.87
C ILE A 138 9.00 3.81 1.78
N GLY A 139 9.69 4.38 0.81
CA GLY A 139 11.11 4.12 0.67
C GLY A 139 11.72 4.80 -0.53
N TYR A 140 12.98 4.49 -0.74
CA TYR A 140 13.70 4.81 -1.96
C TYR A 140 14.54 3.62 -2.40
N TYR A 141 14.85 3.58 -3.68
CA TYR A 141 15.89 2.70 -4.21
C TYR A 141 16.92 3.50 -4.99
N VAL A 142 18.18 3.08 -4.90
CA VAL A 142 19.29 3.59 -5.70
C VAL A 142 19.51 2.65 -6.87
N SER A 143 19.49 3.22 -8.08
CA SER A 143 19.79 2.49 -9.32
C SER A 143 20.28 3.49 -10.35
N GLY A 144 21.32 3.13 -11.13
CA GLY A 144 21.90 4.02 -12.14
C GLY A 144 22.43 5.33 -11.55
N GLY A 145 23.02 5.27 -10.35
CA GLY A 145 23.60 6.42 -9.65
C GLY A 145 22.59 7.45 -9.15
N LYS A 146 21.31 7.09 -9.02
CA LYS A 146 20.24 8.01 -8.56
C LYS A 146 19.30 7.31 -7.59
N ALA A 147 18.85 8.06 -6.58
CA ALA A 147 17.76 7.63 -5.71
C ALA A 147 16.40 7.92 -6.35
N ASN A 148 15.46 6.99 -6.21
CA ASN A 148 14.08 7.09 -6.69
C ASN A 148 13.15 6.79 -5.52
N TRP A 149 12.36 7.78 -5.10
CA TRP A 149 11.44 7.64 -3.99
C TRP A 149 10.13 7.03 -4.44
N TYR A 150 9.48 6.28 -3.54
CA TYR A 150 8.20 5.68 -3.84
C TYR A 150 7.32 5.52 -2.60
N ILE A 151 6.01 5.44 -2.87
CA ILE A 151 4.98 4.96 -1.94
C ILE A 151 4.33 3.75 -2.59
N LYS A 152 4.17 2.66 -1.85
CA LYS A 152 3.38 1.51 -2.28
C LYS A 152 2.12 1.41 -1.43
N LEU A 153 0.97 1.57 -2.06
CA LEU A 153 -0.33 1.51 -1.40
C LEU A 153 -0.62 0.07 -0.95
N GLU A 154 -1.31 -0.09 0.19
CA GLU A 154 -1.70 -1.42 0.68
C GLU A 154 -2.69 -2.14 -0.25
N LYS A 155 -2.63 -3.49 -0.27
CA LYS A 155 -3.46 -4.45 -1.04
C LYS A 155 -3.57 -4.28 -2.57
N GLY A 156 -3.62 -5.43 -3.25
CA GLY A 156 -4.26 -5.68 -4.55
C GLY A 156 -4.09 -4.67 -5.70
N GLY A 157 -3.25 -5.03 -6.69
CA GLY A 157 -3.20 -4.39 -8.01
C GLY A 157 -1.79 -4.40 -8.59
N SER A 158 -1.63 -4.52 -9.92
CA SER A 158 -0.31 -4.38 -10.55
C SER A 158 0.22 -2.94 -10.55
N ASP A 159 -0.65 -1.98 -10.19
CA ASP A 159 -0.41 -0.55 -10.35
C ASP A 159 -0.59 0.23 -9.04
N ASN A 160 -0.05 -0.29 -7.93
CA ASN A 160 -0.21 0.30 -6.59
C ASN A 160 0.99 1.13 -6.10
N THR A 161 1.99 1.37 -6.94
CA THR A 161 3.17 2.18 -6.61
C THR A 161 3.04 3.59 -7.17
N LEU A 162 3.29 4.59 -6.33
CA LEU A 162 3.47 5.99 -6.69
C LEU A 162 4.96 6.32 -6.63
N PHE A 163 5.55 6.80 -7.71
CA PHE A 163 6.95 7.23 -7.74
C PHE A 163 7.05 8.74 -7.52
N LEU A 164 8.02 9.18 -6.73
CA LEU A 164 8.25 10.57 -6.39
C LEU A 164 9.72 10.94 -6.62
N ASN A 165 9.95 12.20 -6.96
CA ASN A 165 11.29 12.70 -7.23
C ASN A 165 12.09 12.98 -5.95
N ASN A 166 11.41 13.16 -4.81
CA ASN A 166 12.02 13.53 -3.54
C ASN A 166 11.13 13.06 -2.37
N GLY A 167 11.76 12.60 -1.28
CA GLY A 167 11.12 12.26 -0.01
C GLY A 167 10.46 13.46 0.68
N ASP A 168 10.94 14.68 0.48
CA ASP A 168 10.37 15.89 1.11
C ASP A 168 8.90 16.13 0.70
N LEU A 169 8.52 15.73 -0.52
CA LEU A 169 7.13 15.80 -0.97
C LEU A 169 6.23 14.87 -0.17
N ILE A 170 6.73 13.68 0.19
CA ILE A 170 6.02 12.72 1.02
C ILE A 170 5.90 13.27 2.45
N GLU A 171 7.02 13.76 3.01
CA GLU A 171 7.04 14.30 4.36
C GLU A 171 6.10 15.50 4.52
N THR A 172 6.09 16.41 3.55
CA THR A 172 5.18 17.57 3.56
C THR A 172 3.72 17.11 3.58
N ALA A 173 3.33 16.23 2.66
CA ALA A 173 1.96 15.72 2.57
C ALA A 173 1.53 14.98 3.85
N PHE A 174 2.44 14.21 4.46
CA PHE A 174 2.14 13.46 5.68
C PHE A 174 2.01 14.38 6.90
N ASN A 175 2.84 15.42 7.00
CA ASN A 175 2.72 16.42 8.06
C ASN A 175 1.43 17.24 7.91
N GLU A 176 1.06 17.65 6.70
CA GLU A 176 -0.22 18.32 6.44
C GLU A 176 -1.41 17.44 6.86
N ALA A 177 -1.39 16.16 6.51
CA ALA A 177 -2.41 15.21 6.92
C ALA A 177 -2.47 15.03 8.44
N LYS A 178 -1.31 14.92 9.10
CA LYS A 178 -1.22 14.82 10.57
C LYS A 178 -1.84 16.05 11.24
N ILE A 179 -1.45 17.25 10.80
CA ILE A 179 -1.98 18.52 11.32
C ILE A 179 -3.50 18.56 11.11
N LYS A 180 -3.99 18.16 9.94
CA LYS A 180 -5.43 18.15 9.67
C LYS A 180 -6.19 17.18 10.57
N ILE A 181 -5.66 15.99 10.83
CA ILE A 181 -6.27 15.05 11.78
C ILE A 181 -6.31 15.65 13.18
N GLU A 182 -5.23 16.29 13.62
CA GLU A 182 -5.14 16.96 14.93
C GLU A 182 -6.15 18.10 15.07
N GLU A 183 -6.39 18.88 14.02
CA GLU A 183 -7.47 19.87 13.98
C GLU A 183 -8.85 19.24 14.11
N LEU A 184 -9.12 18.15 13.38
CA LEU A 184 -10.42 17.49 13.34
C LEU A 184 -10.76 16.66 14.60
N LYS A 185 -9.77 16.44 15.48
CA LYS A 185 -9.94 15.77 16.78
C LYS A 185 -10.40 16.72 17.89
N LYS A 186 -10.20 18.03 17.71
CA LYS A 186 -10.65 19.07 18.64
C LYS A 186 -12.18 19.18 18.61
#